data_AF-A0A7J0CPT5-F1
#
_entry.id   AF-A0A7J0CPT5-F1
#
_cell.length_a   1.000
_cell.length_b   1.000
_cell.length_c   1.000
_cell.angle_alpha   90.00
_cell.angle_beta   90.00
_cell.angle_gamma   90.00
#
_symmetry.space_group_name_H-M   'P 1'
#
loop_
_entity.id
_entity.type
_entity.pdbx_description
1 polymer ?
#
loop_
_entity_poly.entity_id
_entity_poly.type
_entity_poly.pdbx_seq_one_letter_code
_entity_poly.pdbx_strand_id
1 'polypeptide(L)'
;MDAALDAELGLLVDQPFFTVRDEAAVNDLVYVNKCLRDHFTKDYLGVAFVQGGILAVKVRGQDVGSVWFCPYDDARDQDGWSVQERVERLLLPCGADFDAFLQRLAGNPPELETVANLMVDGGFARAVPVEG
;
A
#
# COMPACT_ATOMS: atom_id res chain seq x y z
N MET A 1 9.78 10.13 -7.62
CA MET A 1 8.48 9.56 -8.01
C MET A 1 7.47 10.39 -7.26
N ASP A 2 6.58 11.07 -7.98
CA ASP A 2 5.55 11.88 -7.32
C ASP A 2 4.52 10.94 -6.67
N ALA A 3 3.98 11.34 -5.53
CA ALA A 3 3.02 10.53 -4.79
C ALA A 3 1.73 10.35 -5.61
N ALA A 4 1.09 9.19 -5.46
CA ALA A 4 -0.15 8.87 -6.16
C ALA A 4 -1.21 8.34 -5.17
N LEU A 5 -2.43 8.87 -5.25
CA LEU A 5 -3.50 8.67 -4.27
C LEU A 5 -4.69 7.92 -4.88
N ASP A 6 -5.16 6.88 -4.20
CA ASP A 6 -6.53 6.38 -4.31
C ASP A 6 -7.34 6.88 -3.10
N ALA A 7 -8.15 7.93 -3.32
CA ALA A 7 -8.90 8.58 -2.25
C ALA A 7 -10.05 7.74 -1.70
N GLU A 8 -10.57 6.78 -2.48
CA GLU A 8 -11.65 5.88 -2.03
C GLU A 8 -11.12 4.89 -0.99
N LEU A 9 -9.87 4.43 -1.18
CA LEU A 9 -9.21 3.49 -0.28
C LEU A 9 -8.33 4.17 0.77
N GLY A 10 -8.12 5.48 0.67
CA GLY A 10 -7.16 6.21 1.52
C GLY A 10 -5.71 5.73 1.31
N LEU A 11 -5.38 5.21 0.12
CA LEU A 11 -4.10 4.61 -0.20
C LEU A 11 -3.19 5.64 -0.88
N LEU A 12 -1.99 5.86 -0.33
CA LEU A 12 -0.97 6.72 -0.94
C LEU A 12 0.27 5.91 -1.31
N VAL A 13 0.57 5.85 -2.60
CA VAL A 13 1.83 5.33 -3.14
C VAL A 13 2.86 6.45 -3.11
N ASP A 14 3.73 6.43 -2.11
CA ASP A 14 4.79 7.41 -1.87
C ASP A 14 6.19 6.85 -2.14
N GLN A 15 6.30 5.54 -2.43
CA GLN A 15 7.57 4.83 -2.59
C GLN A 15 7.56 3.95 -3.85
N PRO A 16 8.72 3.63 -4.43
CA PRO A 16 8.81 2.67 -5.52
C PRO A 16 8.37 1.26 -5.10
N PHE A 17 7.90 0.49 -6.08
CA PHE A 17 7.69 -0.95 -5.93
C PHE A 17 8.99 -1.69 -5.59
N PHE A 18 8.83 -2.87 -4.98
CA PHE A 18 9.95 -3.75 -4.68
C PHE A 18 10.69 -4.15 -5.95
N THR A 19 12.00 -4.19 -5.84
CA THR A 19 12.91 -4.55 -6.92
C THR A 19 13.22 -6.03 -6.89
N VAL A 20 13.51 -6.62 -8.03
CA VAL A 20 14.13 -7.96 -8.11
C VAL A 20 15.64 -7.75 -8.19
N ARG A 21 16.38 -8.28 -7.22
CA ARG A 21 17.85 -8.14 -7.16
C ARG A 21 18.50 -9.48 -6.81
N ASP A 22 19.79 -9.59 -7.13
CA ASP A 22 20.60 -10.75 -6.74
C ASP A 22 21.01 -10.70 -5.26
N GLU A 23 21.12 -9.50 -4.70
CA GLU A 23 21.47 -9.27 -3.29
C GLU A 23 20.26 -8.78 -2.49
N ALA A 24 20.10 -9.31 -1.27
CA ALA A 24 19.01 -8.94 -0.38
C ALA A 24 19.11 -7.46 0.05
N ALA A 25 18.00 -6.73 -0.13
CA ALA A 25 17.85 -5.34 0.29
C ALA A 25 16.49 -5.13 0.94
N VAL A 26 16.32 -4.00 1.64
CA VAL A 26 15.06 -3.64 2.31
C VAL A 26 13.86 -3.49 1.36
N ASN A 27 14.12 -3.31 0.07
CA ASN A 27 13.13 -3.25 -1.00
C ASN A 27 13.30 -4.38 -2.03
N ASP A 28 14.00 -5.47 -1.67
CA ASP A 28 14.07 -6.66 -2.51
C ASP A 28 12.80 -7.52 -2.37
N LEU A 29 12.19 -7.87 -3.50
CA LEU A 29 10.91 -8.56 -3.56
C LEU A 29 10.93 -9.90 -2.83
N VAL A 30 12.01 -10.68 -2.97
CA VAL A 30 12.12 -12.02 -2.37
C VAL A 30 12.36 -11.90 -0.87
N TYR A 31 13.27 -11.02 -0.47
CA TYR A 31 13.59 -10.76 0.93
C TYR A 31 12.37 -10.24 1.69
N VAL A 32 11.68 -9.23 1.17
CA VAL A 32 10.51 -8.64 1.82
C VAL A 32 9.40 -9.67 1.97
N ASN A 33 9.09 -10.46 0.93
CA ASN A 33 8.05 -11.50 1.04
C ASN A 33 8.41 -12.65 2.00
N LYS A 34 9.70 -12.83 2.34
CA LYS A 34 10.08 -13.72 3.45
C LYS A 34 9.67 -13.13 4.80
N CYS A 35 9.77 -11.81 4.96
CA CYS A 35 9.36 -11.09 6.17
C CYS A 35 7.84 -10.95 6.29
N LEU A 36 7.09 -10.96 5.18
CA LEU A 36 5.64 -10.79 5.16
C LEU A 36 4.82 -12.08 5.36
N ARG A 37 5.43 -13.18 5.82
CA ARG A 37 4.76 -14.50 5.93
C ARG A 37 3.67 -14.57 6.99
N ASP A 38 3.66 -13.63 7.91
CA ASP A 38 2.65 -13.38 8.93
C ASP A 38 1.56 -12.38 8.49
N HIS A 39 1.77 -11.70 7.35
CA HIS A 39 0.84 -10.74 6.76
C HIS A 39 0.03 -11.36 5.62
N PHE A 40 0.66 -12.24 4.83
CA PHE A 40 0.04 -12.83 3.65
C PHE A 40 0.16 -14.36 3.62
N THR A 41 -0.85 -15.01 3.04
CA THR A 41 -0.73 -16.39 2.59
C THR A 41 0.14 -16.45 1.33
N LYS A 42 0.55 -17.66 0.92
CA LYS A 42 1.34 -17.87 -0.31
C LYS A 42 0.60 -17.53 -1.61
N ASP A 43 -0.68 -17.16 -1.51
CA ASP A 43 -1.50 -16.77 -2.65
C ASP A 43 -1.29 -15.30 -3.03
N TYR A 44 -0.61 -14.52 -2.17
CA TYR A 44 -0.33 -13.12 -2.40
C TYR A 44 1.18 -12.86 -2.40
N LEU A 45 1.59 -11.95 -3.26
CA LEU A 45 2.95 -11.44 -3.37
C LEU A 45 2.90 -9.95 -3.02
N GLY A 46 3.50 -9.56 -1.89
CA GLY A 46 3.67 -8.15 -1.55
C GLY A 46 4.59 -7.48 -2.58
N VAL A 47 4.19 -6.31 -3.09
CA VAL A 47 4.89 -5.60 -4.18
C VAL A 47 5.30 -4.18 -3.84
N ALA A 48 4.71 -3.54 -2.82
CA ALA A 48 5.16 -2.24 -2.34
C ALA A 48 4.74 -2.00 -0.89
N PHE A 49 5.58 -1.27 -0.16
CA PHE A 49 5.10 -0.50 0.99
C PHE A 49 4.43 0.76 0.48
N VAL A 50 3.30 1.10 1.10
CA VAL A 50 2.56 2.34 0.87
C VAL A 50 2.32 3.00 2.23
N GLN A 51 1.95 4.28 2.24
CA GLN A 51 1.60 4.91 3.51
C GLN A 51 0.45 4.16 4.18
N GLY A 52 0.70 3.65 5.38
CA GLY A 52 -0.30 2.94 6.18
C GLY A 52 -0.54 1.48 5.81
N GLY A 53 0.26 0.86 4.94
CA GLY A 53 0.10 -0.57 4.66
C GLY A 53 0.99 -1.16 3.57
N ILE A 54 0.51 -2.26 2.98
CA ILE A 54 1.22 -3.04 1.96
C ILE A 54 0.31 -3.30 0.76
N LEU A 55 0.84 -3.11 -0.44
CA LEU A 55 0.21 -3.56 -1.68
C LEU A 55 0.66 -4.98 -2.02
N ALA A 56 -0.27 -5.82 -2.46
CA ALA A 56 0.00 -7.18 -2.89
C ALA A 56 -0.73 -7.54 -4.20
N VAL A 57 -0.14 -8.46 -4.97
CA VAL A 57 -0.74 -9.07 -6.16
C VAL A 57 -1.11 -10.50 -5.83
N LYS A 58 -2.31 -10.92 -6.25
CA LYS A 58 -2.73 -12.31 -6.14
C LYS A 58 -2.01 -13.16 -7.18
N VAL A 59 -1.26 -14.18 -6.74
CA VAL A 59 -0.41 -15.03 -7.60
C VAL A 59 -0.87 -16.49 -7.66
N ARG A 60 -1.86 -16.87 -6.87
CA ARG A 60 -2.49 -18.21 -6.89
C ARG A 60 -3.98 -18.13 -6.57
N GLY A 61 -4.74 -19.07 -7.11
CA GLY A 61 -6.17 -19.24 -6.83
C GLY A 61 -7.03 -18.58 -7.90
N GLN A 62 -8.19 -18.06 -7.48
CA GLN A 62 -9.04 -17.22 -8.33
C GLN A 62 -8.48 -15.80 -8.41
N ASP A 63 -8.81 -15.07 -9.48
CA ASP A 63 -8.45 -13.65 -9.66
C ASP A 63 -6.93 -13.37 -9.63
N VAL A 64 -6.13 -14.31 -10.15
CA VAL A 64 -4.67 -14.10 -10.31
C VAL A 64 -4.41 -12.86 -11.15
N GLY A 65 -3.51 -11.99 -10.67
CA GLY A 65 -3.19 -10.70 -11.26
C GLY A 65 -3.87 -9.51 -10.57
N SER A 66 -4.93 -9.75 -9.81
CA SER A 66 -5.61 -8.69 -9.06
C SER A 66 -4.72 -8.08 -7.97
N VAL A 67 -4.95 -6.80 -7.70
CA VAL A 67 -4.19 -5.98 -6.73
C VAL A 67 -5.02 -5.75 -5.48
N TRP A 68 -4.38 -5.90 -4.33
CA TRP A 68 -5.01 -5.83 -3.02
C TRP A 68 -4.19 -4.95 -2.07
N PHE A 69 -4.88 -4.26 -1.19
CA PHE A 69 -4.28 -3.42 -0.14
C PHE A 69 -4.53 -4.05 1.22
N CYS A 70 -3.44 -4.16 1.99
CA CYS A 70 -3.44 -4.56 3.38
C CYS A 70 -3.12 -3.33 4.25
N PRO A 71 -4.14 -2.64 4.80
CA PRO A 71 -3.91 -1.59 5.78
C PRO A 71 -3.32 -2.18 7.07
N TYR A 72 -2.36 -1.47 7.70
CA TYR A 72 -1.77 -1.90 8.97
C TYR A 72 -2.74 -1.74 10.14
N ASP A 73 -3.51 -0.65 10.16
CA ASP A 73 -4.42 -0.29 11.24
C ASP A 73 -5.90 -0.44 10.82
N ASP A 74 -6.27 -1.62 10.29
CA ASP A 74 -7.66 -1.89 9.96
C ASP A 74 -8.51 -2.02 11.23
N ALA A 75 -9.52 -1.16 11.38
CA ALA A 75 -10.41 -1.20 12.55
C ALA A 75 -11.21 -2.51 12.66
N ARG A 76 -11.26 -3.32 11.59
CA ARG A 76 -11.90 -4.64 11.58
C ARG A 76 -10.98 -5.74 12.13
N ASP A 77 -9.68 -5.50 12.27
CA ASP A 77 -8.71 -6.51 12.72
C ASP A 77 -8.98 -6.91 14.18
N GLN A 78 -8.79 -8.19 14.47
CA GLN A 78 -9.09 -8.80 15.77
C GLN A 78 -8.04 -9.83 16.14
N ASP A 79 -7.71 -9.88 17.42
CA ASP A 79 -6.80 -10.89 17.96
C ASP A 79 -7.32 -12.33 17.71
N GLY A 80 -6.38 -13.26 17.54
CA GLY A 80 -6.67 -14.69 17.43
C GLY A 80 -7.03 -15.18 16.02
N TRP A 81 -7.14 -14.30 15.03
CA TRP A 81 -7.27 -14.71 13.63
C TRP A 81 -5.99 -15.30 13.07
N SER A 82 -6.13 -16.37 12.28
CA SER A 82 -5.07 -16.89 11.44
C SER A 82 -4.77 -15.92 10.28
N VAL A 83 -3.58 -16.07 9.66
CA VAL A 83 -3.23 -15.30 8.46
C VAL A 83 -4.26 -15.50 7.35
N GLN A 84 -4.81 -16.72 7.20
CA GLN A 84 -5.86 -17.01 6.21
C GLN A 84 -7.10 -16.16 6.46
N GLU A 85 -7.58 -16.11 7.71
CA GLU A 85 -8.76 -15.33 8.06
C GLU A 85 -8.53 -13.83 7.90
N ARG A 86 -7.33 -13.34 8.24
CA ARG A 86 -6.96 -11.93 8.02
C ARG A 86 -6.98 -11.58 6.54
N VAL A 87 -6.34 -12.39 5.67
CA VAL A 87 -6.33 -12.07 4.23
C VAL A 87 -7.71 -12.15 3.58
N GLU A 88 -8.60 -13.02 4.05
CA GLU A 88 -9.96 -13.14 3.53
C GLU A 88 -10.88 -12.00 3.98
N ARG A 89 -10.63 -11.41 5.16
CA ARG A 89 -11.53 -10.43 5.79
C ARG A 89 -11.07 -8.99 5.64
N LEU A 90 -9.76 -8.78 5.59
CA LEU A 90 -9.17 -7.44 5.73
C LEU A 90 -8.62 -6.89 4.42
N LEU A 91 -8.22 -7.73 3.46
CA LEU A 91 -7.68 -7.22 2.20
C LEU A 91 -8.76 -6.46 1.42
N LEU A 92 -8.39 -5.28 0.96
CA LEU A 92 -9.23 -4.41 0.17
C LEU A 92 -8.85 -4.54 -1.31
N PRO A 93 -9.80 -4.86 -2.21
CA PRO A 93 -9.51 -4.94 -3.63
C PRO A 93 -9.18 -3.54 -4.18
N CYS A 94 -8.07 -3.42 -4.90
CA CYS A 94 -7.57 -2.15 -5.45
C CYS A 94 -7.62 -2.11 -6.97
N GLY A 95 -7.66 -3.28 -7.63
CA GLY A 95 -7.72 -3.38 -9.08
C GLY A 95 -7.89 -4.82 -9.52
N ALA A 96 -8.64 -5.04 -10.60
CA ALA A 96 -8.77 -6.36 -11.21
C ALA A 96 -7.44 -6.87 -11.79
N ASP A 97 -6.57 -5.94 -12.18
CA ASP A 97 -5.19 -6.14 -12.56
C ASP A 97 -4.36 -4.90 -12.19
N PHE A 98 -3.07 -4.92 -12.53
CA PHE A 98 -2.16 -3.82 -12.22
C PHE A 98 -2.46 -2.54 -13.01
N ASP A 99 -2.93 -2.65 -14.25
CA ASP A 99 -3.27 -1.49 -15.07
C ASP A 99 -4.52 -0.78 -14.54
N ALA A 100 -5.55 -1.54 -14.17
CA ALA A 100 -6.76 -1.04 -13.52
C ALA A 100 -6.45 -0.36 -12.19
N PHE A 101 -5.51 -0.91 -11.41
CA PHE A 101 -5.01 -0.26 -10.20
C PHE A 101 -4.34 1.07 -10.52
N LEU A 102 -3.39 1.11 -11.46
CA LEU A 102 -2.67 2.34 -11.82
C LEU A 102 -3.60 3.43 -12.37
N GLN A 103 -4.66 3.05 -13.09
CA GLN A 103 -5.67 3.99 -13.60
C GLN A 103 -6.50 4.67 -12.51
N ARG A 104 -6.63 4.06 -11.34
CA ARG A 104 -7.34 4.64 -10.18
C ARG A 104 -6.52 5.66 -9.44
N LEU A 105 -5.19 5.57 -9.53
CA LEU A 105 -4.29 6.47 -8.83
C LEU A 105 -4.35 7.86 -9.47
N ALA A 106 -4.88 8.83 -8.72
CA ALA A 106 -4.62 10.23 -9.03
C ALA A 106 -3.13 10.50 -8.77
N GLY A 107 -2.44 11.18 -9.70
CA GLY A 107 -1.13 11.78 -9.40
C GLY A 107 -1.26 12.84 -8.30
N ASN A 108 -0.24 13.64 -8.02
CA ASN A 108 -0.25 14.66 -6.96
C ASN A 108 -1.51 15.56 -7.00
N PRO A 109 -2.59 15.23 -6.28
CA PRO A 109 -3.88 15.89 -6.47
C PRO A 109 -3.79 17.26 -5.82
N PRO A 110 -4.27 18.34 -6.45
CA PRO A 110 -4.30 19.67 -5.85
C PRO A 110 -4.99 19.70 -4.48
N GLU A 111 -5.89 18.75 -4.24
CA GLU A 111 -6.57 18.55 -2.96
C GLU A 111 -5.59 18.23 -1.82
N LEU A 112 -4.50 17.49 -2.06
CA LEU A 112 -3.49 17.22 -1.03
C LEU A 112 -2.76 18.49 -0.60
N GLU A 113 -2.38 19.33 -1.56
CA GLU A 113 -1.76 20.63 -1.27
C GLU A 113 -2.74 21.55 -0.52
N THR A 114 -4.01 21.53 -0.94
CA THR A 114 -5.08 22.29 -0.27
C THR A 114 -5.26 21.85 1.17
N VAL A 115 -5.34 20.55 1.43
CA VAL A 115 -5.48 19.99 2.79
C VAL A 115 -4.25 20.30 3.63
N ALA A 116 -3.04 20.15 3.08
CA ALA A 116 -1.81 20.47 3.78
C ALA A 116 -1.76 21.95 4.22
N ASN A 117 -2.13 22.87 3.31
CA ASN A 117 -2.20 24.30 3.62
C ASN A 117 -3.26 24.59 4.70
N LEU A 118 -4.45 23.98 4.62
CA LEU A 118 -5.49 24.13 5.65
C LEU A 118 -5.05 23.61 7.02
N MET A 119 -4.28 22.53 7.08
CA MET A 119 -3.72 22.01 8.34
C MET A 119 -2.70 22.98 8.94
N VAL A 120 -1.90 23.66 8.11
CA VAL A 120 -0.94 24.69 8.55
C VAL A 120 -1.68 25.96 9.00
N ASP A 121 -2.58 26.48 8.19
CA ASP A 121 -3.36 27.70 8.47
C ASP A 121 -4.25 27.52 9.71
N GLY A 122 -4.79 26.32 9.91
CA GLY A 122 -5.57 25.95 11.09
C GLY A 122 -4.74 25.71 12.35
N GLY A 123 -3.40 25.73 12.27
CA GLY A 123 -2.50 25.52 13.40
C GLY A 123 -2.38 24.06 13.86
N PHE A 124 -2.89 23.09 13.08
CA PHE A 124 -2.77 21.66 13.37
C PHE A 124 -1.42 21.08 12.92
N ALA A 125 -0.78 21.73 11.94
CA ALA A 125 0.55 21.42 11.45
C ALA A 125 1.38 22.70 11.31
N ARG A 126 2.69 22.55 11.03
CA ARG A 126 3.57 23.68 10.66
C ARG A 126 4.34 23.33 9.40
N ALA A 127 4.55 24.31 8.53
CA ALA A 127 5.45 24.15 7.40
C ALA A 127 6.88 23.94 7.91
N VAL A 128 7.56 22.92 7.38
CA VAL A 128 8.98 22.65 7.66
C VAL A 128 9.75 22.90 6.37
N PRO A 129 10.83 23.71 6.40
CA PRO A 129 11.68 23.89 5.22
C PRO A 129 12.28 22.55 4.81
N VAL A 130 12.21 22.21 3.53
CA VAL A 130 12.94 21.06 2.98
C VAL A 130 14.39 21.48 2.73
N GLU A 131 15.35 20.85 3.42
CA GLU A 131 16.75 20.89 3.02
C GLU A 131 16.92 19.93 1.83
N GLY A 132 17.41 20.48 0.71
CA GLY A 132 17.64 19.74 -0.54
C GLY A 132 18.97 19.02 -0.58
#